data_AF-A0A524E1H1-F1
#
_entry.id   AF-A0A524E1H1-F1
#
_cell.length_a   1.000
_cell.length_b   1.000
_cell.length_c   1.000
_cell.angle_alpha   90.00
_cell.angle_beta   90.00
_cell.angle_gamma   90.00
#
_symmetry.space_group_name_H-M   'P 1'
#
loop_
_entity.id
_entity.type
_entity.pdbx_description
1 polymer ?
#
loop_
_entity_poly.entity_id
_entity_poly.type
_entity_poly.pdbx_seq_one_letter_code
_entity_poly.pdbx_strand_id
1 'polypeptide(L)'
;MSLEMEKLSQKVKELGVSDQQRKKIYEYASLVNQDLIDEVCPALFRLCLNSEKGPLKNELGRVIFHLQKNERLNTRIGLEKLIDASLIVNPKEMFKILNNSGKDGQRLGEQIKSVF
;
A
#
# COMPACT_ATOMS: atom_id res chain seq x y z
N MET A 1 13.70 -13.05 7.64
CA MET A 1 12.90 -12.47 6.53
C MET A 1 12.66 -13.58 5.51
N SER A 2 11.42 -13.86 5.11
CA SER A 2 11.08 -15.06 4.33
C SER A 2 11.37 -14.91 2.84
N LEU A 3 11.81 -16.00 2.20
CA LEU A 3 12.06 -16.15 0.75
C LEU A 3 10.83 -15.75 -0.11
N GLU A 4 9.64 -15.91 0.46
CA GLU A 4 8.35 -15.57 -0.14
C GLU A 4 8.18 -14.07 -0.40
N MET A 5 8.63 -13.21 0.53
CA MET A 5 8.54 -11.76 0.36
C MET A 5 9.47 -11.22 -0.72
N GLU A 6 10.59 -11.89 -0.94
CA GLU A 6 11.50 -11.57 -2.04
C GLU A 6 10.89 -11.90 -3.40
N LYS A 7 10.28 -13.08 -3.53
CA LYS A 7 9.58 -13.48 -4.75
C LYS A 7 8.42 -12.53 -5.08
N LEU A 8 7.61 -12.14 -4.10
CA LEU A 8 6.51 -11.20 -4.30
C LEU A 8 7.03 -9.82 -4.71
N SER A 9 8.04 -9.30 -4.00
CA SER A 9 8.64 -8.00 -4.34
C SER A 9 9.20 -7.98 -5.76
N GLN A 10 9.77 -9.09 -6.21
CA GLN A 10 10.31 -9.22 -7.55
C GLN A 10 9.19 -9.33 -8.61
N LYS A 11 8.14 -10.12 -8.33
CA LYS A 11 6.96 -10.25 -9.17
C LYS A 11 6.24 -8.91 -9.40
N VAL A 12 6.02 -8.13 -8.33
CA VAL A 12 5.41 -6.80 -8.43
C VAL A 12 6.31 -5.83 -9.19
N LYS A 13 7.63 -5.96 -9.06
CA LYS A 13 8.59 -5.11 -9.78
C LYS A 13 8.66 -5.43 -11.28
N GLU A 14 8.54 -6.70 -11.66
CA GLU A 14 8.66 -7.17 -13.05
C GLU A 14 7.34 -7.08 -13.82
N LEU A 15 6.21 -7.39 -13.18
CA LEU A 15 4.90 -7.50 -13.83
C LEU A 15 3.91 -6.40 -13.42
N GLY A 16 4.24 -5.60 -12.40
CA GLY A 16 3.30 -4.64 -11.82
C GLY A 16 2.15 -5.33 -11.07
N VAL A 17 1.12 -4.54 -10.75
CA VAL A 17 -0.14 -5.01 -10.18
C VAL A 17 -1.20 -4.92 -11.27
N SER A 18 -1.80 -6.06 -11.65
CA SER A 18 -2.86 -6.08 -12.67
C SER A 18 -4.16 -5.46 -12.15
N ASP A 19 -5.06 -5.05 -13.04
CA ASP A 19 -6.33 -4.43 -12.62
C ASP A 19 -7.21 -5.37 -11.79
N GLN A 20 -7.19 -6.68 -12.09
CA GLN A 20 -7.90 -7.68 -11.29
C GLN A 20 -7.31 -7.79 -9.87
N GLN A 21 -5.99 -7.72 -9.75
CA GLN A 21 -5.31 -7.76 -8.45
C GLN A 21 -5.61 -6.48 -7.66
N ARG A 22 -5.50 -5.31 -8.31
CA ARG A 22 -5.80 -4.02 -7.71
C ARG A 22 -7.25 -3.97 -7.19
N LYS A 23 -8.21 -4.47 -7.97
CA LYS A 23 -9.61 -4.53 -7.54
C LYS A 23 -9.79 -5.34 -6.26
N LYS A 24 -9.20 -6.54 -6.17
CA LYS A 24 -9.25 -7.36 -4.95
C LYS A 24 -8.59 -6.68 -3.75
N ILE A 25 -7.44 -6.04 -3.97
CA ILE A 25 -6.74 -5.28 -2.92
C ILE A 25 -7.63 -4.16 -2.38
N TYR A 26 -8.33 -3.43 -3.26
CA TYR A 26 -9.24 -2.36 -2.86
C TYR A 26 -10.47 -2.91 -2.13
N GLU A 27 -11.01 -4.05 -2.55
CA GLU A 27 -12.09 -4.74 -1.83
C GLU A 27 -11.66 -5.05 -0.39
N TYR A 28 -10.43 -5.56 -0.16
CA TYR A 28 -9.93 -5.78 1.20
C TYR A 28 -9.73 -4.48 1.98
N ALA A 29 -9.14 -3.46 1.37
CA ALA A 29 -8.96 -2.15 2.00
C ALA A 29 -10.29 -1.46 2.35
N SER A 30 -11.36 -1.73 1.61
CA SER A 30 -12.68 -1.15 1.90
C SER A 30 -13.30 -1.63 3.22
N LEU A 31 -12.88 -2.82 3.69
CA LEU A 31 -13.42 -3.50 4.86
C LEU A 31 -12.70 -3.14 6.17
N VAL A 32 -11.64 -2.34 6.12
CA VAL A 32 -10.91 -1.96 7.33
C VAL A 32 -11.62 -0.85 8.11
N ASN A 33 -11.39 -0.83 9.42
CA ASN A 33 -11.89 0.21 10.32
C ASN A 33 -11.07 1.50 10.21
N GLN A 34 -11.62 2.60 10.74
CA GLN A 34 -10.98 3.91 10.67
C GLN A 34 -9.70 3.97 11.53
N ASP A 35 -9.67 3.28 12.67
CA ASP A 35 -8.49 3.24 13.55
C ASP A 35 -7.25 2.72 12.82
N LEU A 36 -7.39 1.63 12.05
CA LEU A 36 -6.31 1.11 11.23
C LEU A 36 -5.90 2.11 10.14
N ILE A 37 -6.88 2.73 9.46
CA ILE A 37 -6.61 3.75 8.42
C ILE A 37 -5.78 4.90 8.98
N ASP A 38 -6.16 5.43 10.15
CA ASP A 38 -5.48 6.55 10.79
C ASP A 38 -4.05 6.19 11.21
N GLU A 39 -3.80 4.92 11.52
CA GLU A 39 -2.47 4.40 11.84
C GLU A 39 -1.61 4.18 10.58
N VAL A 40 -2.11 3.44 9.59
CA VAL A 40 -1.29 2.97 8.47
C VAL A 40 -1.11 4.01 7.37
N CYS A 41 -2.11 4.86 7.10
CA CYS A 41 -2.03 5.82 5.99
C CYS A 41 -0.84 6.78 6.14
N PRO A 42 -0.58 7.38 7.33
CA PRO A 42 0.60 8.23 7.52
C PRO A 42 1.91 7.48 7.29
N ALA A 43 2.01 6.22 7.73
CA ALA A 43 3.22 5.41 7.57
C ALA A 43 3.46 5.05 6.09
N LEU A 44 2.41 4.60 5.39
CA LEU A 44 2.47 4.28 3.96
C LEU A 44 2.77 5.51 3.11
N PHE A 45 2.23 6.67 3.48
CA PHE A 45 2.54 7.94 2.84
C PHE A 45 4.02 8.29 2.95
N ARG A 46 4.58 8.22 4.16
CA ARG A 46 6.02 8.46 4.37
C ARG A 46 6.88 7.47 3.59
N LEU A 47 6.48 6.21 3.53
CA LEU A 47 7.15 5.20 2.70
C LEU A 47 7.19 5.62 1.22
N CYS A 48 6.07 6.10 0.69
CA CYS A 48 6.00 6.55 -0.70
C CYS A 48 6.84 7.80 -0.96
N LEU A 49 6.90 8.75 -0.02
CA LEU A 49 7.72 9.96 -0.13
C LEU A 49 9.22 9.66 -0.14
N ASN A 50 9.66 8.67 0.64
CA ASN A 50 11.07 8.30 0.78
C ASN A 50 11.57 7.35 -0.33
N SER A 51 10.77 7.13 -1.37
CA SER A 51 11.14 6.35 -2.55
C SER A 51 12.25 7.01 -3.36
N GLU A 52 13.42 6.39 -3.45
CA GLU A 52 14.48 6.79 -4.39
C GLU A 52 14.10 6.52 -5.86
N LYS A 53 13.12 5.65 -6.11
CA LYS A 53 12.63 5.38 -7.47
C LYS A 53 11.80 6.55 -7.97
N GLY A 54 12.25 7.15 -9.08
CA GLY A 54 11.42 8.01 -9.93
C GLY A 54 10.19 7.27 -10.49
N PRO A 55 9.63 7.76 -11.60
CA PRO A 55 8.20 7.85 -11.94
C PRO A 55 7.14 8.13 -10.85
N LEU A 56 7.32 7.65 -9.61
CA LEU A 56 6.38 7.92 -8.51
C LEU A 56 6.29 9.40 -8.11
N LYS A 57 7.29 10.21 -8.45
CA LYS A 57 7.24 11.67 -8.26
C LYS A 57 6.12 12.34 -9.07
N ASN A 58 5.73 11.77 -10.22
CA ASN A 58 4.95 12.51 -11.21
C ASN A 58 3.45 12.17 -11.18
N GLU A 59 3.04 10.90 -11.24
CA GLU A 59 1.60 10.55 -11.28
C GLU A 59 1.06 10.10 -9.93
N LEU A 60 1.67 9.08 -9.32
CA LEU A 60 1.33 8.65 -7.96
C LEU A 60 1.60 9.76 -6.93
N GLY A 61 2.69 10.51 -7.10
CA GLY A 61 3.00 11.69 -6.30
C GLY A 61 1.95 12.80 -6.45
N ARG A 62 1.39 13.01 -7.65
CA ARG A 62 0.25 13.93 -7.85
C ARG A 62 -0.99 13.43 -7.12
N VAL A 63 -1.32 12.15 -7.24
CA VAL A 63 -2.49 11.56 -6.54
C VAL A 63 -2.33 11.70 -5.04
N ILE A 64 -1.16 11.34 -4.49
CA ILE A 64 -0.85 11.45 -3.07
C ILE A 64 -0.87 12.92 -2.61
N PHE A 65 -0.29 13.84 -3.38
CA PHE A 65 -0.33 15.27 -3.10
C PHE A 65 -1.76 15.81 -3.12
N HIS A 66 -2.59 15.37 -4.07
CA HIS A 66 -4.01 15.71 -4.11
C HIS A 66 -4.78 15.14 -2.92
N LEU A 67 -4.48 13.91 -2.48
CA LEU A 67 -5.08 13.33 -1.30
C LEU A 67 -4.70 14.12 -0.04
N GLN A 68 -3.44 14.51 0.10
CA GLN A 68 -2.98 15.34 1.21
C GLN A 68 -3.62 16.74 1.18
N LYS A 69 -3.64 17.40 0.03
CA LYS A 69 -4.21 18.74 -0.15
C LYS A 69 -5.72 18.79 0.16
N ASN A 70 -6.43 17.69 -0.07
CA ASN A 70 -7.87 17.59 0.17
C ASN A 70 -8.22 16.86 1.48
N GLU A 71 -7.24 16.63 2.38
CA GLU A 71 -7.44 15.94 3.66
C GLU A 71 -8.03 14.52 3.53
N ARG A 72 -7.83 13.88 2.37
CA ARG A 72 -8.34 12.53 2.06
C ARG A 72 -7.34 11.42 2.31
N LEU A 73 -6.16 11.73 2.84
CA LEU A 73 -5.10 10.76 3.06
C LEU A 73 -5.55 9.63 4.00
N ASN A 74 -6.25 9.97 5.09
CA ASN A 74 -6.73 9.04 6.10
C ASN A 74 -8.18 8.60 5.82
N THR A 75 -8.49 8.35 4.55
CA THR A 75 -9.78 7.79 4.13
C THR A 75 -9.56 6.42 3.50
N ARG A 76 -10.63 5.66 3.29
CA ARG A 76 -10.56 4.37 2.57
C ARG A 76 -9.91 4.52 1.19
N ILE A 77 -10.31 5.56 0.44
CA ILE A 77 -9.72 5.87 -0.87
C ILE A 77 -8.23 6.22 -0.71
N GLY A 78 -7.87 6.96 0.33
CA GLY A 78 -6.49 7.24 0.67
C GLY A 78 -5.67 5.97 0.89
N LEU A 79 -6.20 5.05 1.71
CA LEU A 79 -5.59 3.75 1.99
C LEU A 79 -5.39 2.93 0.71
N GLU A 80 -6.42 2.80 -0.12
CA GLU A 80 -6.34 2.08 -1.41
C GLU A 80 -5.18 2.58 -2.28
N LYS A 81 -5.08 3.91 -2.45
CA LYS A 81 -4.04 4.53 -3.27
C LYS A 81 -2.66 4.40 -2.65
N LEU A 82 -2.55 4.48 -1.33
CA LEU A 82 -1.29 4.33 -0.62
C LEU A 82 -0.79 2.88 -0.64
N ILE A 83 -1.67 1.89 -0.53
CA ILE A 83 -1.32 0.47 -0.67
C ILE A 83 -0.80 0.19 -2.08
N ASP A 84 -1.51 0.66 -3.11
CA ASP A 84 -1.11 0.47 -4.50
C ASP A 84 0.26 1.11 -4.78
N ALA A 85 0.46 2.36 -4.33
CA ALA A 85 1.73 3.06 -4.47
C ALA A 85 2.88 2.35 -3.74
N SER A 86 2.65 1.97 -2.48
CA SER A 86 3.68 1.37 -1.63
C SER A 86 4.08 -0.05 -2.07
N LEU A 87 3.14 -0.82 -2.64
CA LEU A 87 3.44 -2.11 -3.29
C LEU A 87 4.44 -1.96 -4.46
N ILE A 88 4.36 -0.87 -5.21
CA ILE A 88 5.24 -0.61 -6.37
C ILE A 88 6.61 -0.11 -5.89
N VAL A 89 6.62 0.80 -4.92
CA VAL A 89 7.84 1.44 -4.37
C VAL A 89 8.69 0.43 -3.63
N ASN A 90 8.12 -0.12 -2.56
CA ASN A 90 8.82 -0.91 -1.55
C ASN A 90 7.83 -1.84 -0.83
N PRO A 91 7.44 -2.94 -1.47
CA PRO A 91 6.48 -3.87 -0.90
C PRO A 91 6.97 -4.48 0.42
N LYS A 92 8.27 -4.69 0.59
CA LYS A 92 8.84 -5.22 1.84
C LYS A 92 8.48 -4.34 3.05
N GLU A 93 8.72 -3.04 2.95
CA GLU A 93 8.42 -2.11 4.06
C GLU A 93 6.91 -1.89 4.20
N MET A 94 6.14 -1.91 3.10
CA MET A 94 4.67 -1.85 3.14
C MET A 94 4.09 -2.96 4.03
N PHE A 95 4.45 -4.22 3.78
CA PHE A 95 3.94 -5.35 4.57
C PHE A 95 4.44 -5.31 6.02
N LYS A 96 5.61 -4.74 6.26
CA LYS A 96 6.11 -4.52 7.62
C LYS A 96 5.27 -3.49 8.37
N ILE A 97 4.86 -2.40 7.71
CA ILE A 97 3.93 -1.41 8.29
C ILE A 97 2.62 -2.12 8.67
N LEU A 98 1.99 -2.84 7.74
CA LEU A 98 0.75 -3.56 8.01
C LEU A 98 0.88 -4.58 9.15
N ASN A 99 1.96 -5.36 9.17
CA ASN A 99 2.17 -6.37 10.21
C ASN A 99 2.36 -5.79 11.61
N ASN A 100 2.85 -4.55 11.71
CA ASN A 100 3.06 -3.87 12.98
C ASN A 100 1.80 -3.16 13.48
N SER A 101 0.79 -2.95 12.63
CA SER A 101 -0.46 -2.25 12.95
C SER A 101 -1.55 -3.17 13.51
N GLY A 102 -1.15 -4.07 14.42
CA GLY A 102 -2.05 -4.98 15.11
C GLY A 102 -2.68 -6.05 14.21
N LYS A 103 -3.74 -6.69 14.73
CA LYS A 103 -4.37 -7.85 14.09
C LYS A 103 -5.04 -7.53 12.76
N ASP A 104 -5.70 -6.37 12.66
CA ASP A 104 -6.39 -5.96 11.43
C ASP A 104 -5.40 -5.63 10.32
N GLY A 105 -4.28 -4.97 10.66
CA GLY A 105 -3.17 -4.74 9.74
C GLY A 105 -2.54 -6.03 9.23
N GLN A 106 -2.25 -6.98 10.14
CA GLN A 106 -1.74 -8.31 9.77
C GLN A 106 -2.68 -9.04 8.82
N ARG A 107 -3.98 -9.06 9.15
CA ARG A 107 -5.02 -9.68 8.31
C ARG A 107 -5.07 -9.05 6.92
N LEU A 108 -5.05 -7.72 6.83
CA LEU A 108 -5.01 -7.02 5.55
C LEU A 108 -3.76 -7.39 4.75
N GLY A 109 -2.60 -7.47 5.41
CA GLY A 109 -1.35 -7.90 4.80
C GLY A 109 -1.43 -9.31 4.22
N GLU A 110 -1.99 -10.27 4.96
CA GLU A 110 -2.20 -11.64 4.48
C GLU A 110 -3.17 -11.71 3.28
N GLN A 111 -4.27 -10.95 3.34
CA GLN A 111 -5.23 -10.87 2.24
C GLN A 111 -4.58 -10.33 0.97
N ILE A 112 -3.79 -9.25 1.07
CA ILE A 112 -3.09 -8.68 -0.08
C ILE A 112 -2.06 -9.68 -0.65
N LYS A 113 -1.32 -10.41 0.19
CA LYS A 113 -0.38 -11.44 -0.29
C LYS A 113 -1.08 -12.52 -1.11
N SER A 114 -2.26 -12.97 -0.68
CA SER A 114 -3.03 -14.05 -1.35
C SER A 114 -3.49 -13.71 -2.77
N VAL A 115 -3.37 -12.43 -3.18
CA VAL A 115 -3.70 -11.95 -4.53
C VAL A 115 -2.60 -12.25 -5.55
N PHE A 116 -1.39 -12.60 -5.08
CA PHE A 116 -0.20 -12.84 -5.90
C PHE A 116 0.22 -14.30 -5.91
#